data_AF-A0A8T4R9T7-F1
#
_entry.id   AF-A0A8T4R9T7-F1
#
_cell.length_a   1.000
_cell.length_b   1.000
_cell.length_c   1.000
_cell.angle_alpha   90.00
_cell.angle_beta   90.00
_cell.angle_gamma   90.00
#
_symmetry.space_group_name_H-M   'P 1'
#
loop_
_entity.id
_entity.type
_entity.pdbx_description
1 polymer ?
#
loop_
_entity_poly.entity_id
_entity_poly.type
_entity_poly.pdbx_seq_one_letter_code
_entity_poly.pdbx_strand_id
1 'polypeptide(L)'
;MALKIYSCGIERTGFENVTFTDSSPEFLTWNDAVKFADERNAILQSAREGLALRIEANGQDHASDYQLTRTAVAYVKVDGKWYAAFDDSTNKEQNIILARSQEGYNAHKSNNKWLLPKTDAHVAGILDRAEKAGRIVEVKESPLELATKQTGEKSPFGQNEVMQAIAGDVAEPYAHFLNNKGYKNGFVYTLTPESLEQLGVTNDNAEMRAVGLGVSDYIYGLVAGNQFDYNGRARGVVHVGAQKNSSGNKEVIEFLSKP
;
A
#
# COMPACT_ATOMS: atom_id res chain seq x y z
N MET A 1 -26.83 16.62 -2.06
CA MET A 1 -25.69 17.45 -2.51
C MET A 1 -24.83 16.55 -3.37
N ALA A 2 -24.77 16.78 -4.69
CA ALA A 2 -24.02 15.91 -5.59
C ALA A 2 -22.51 16.19 -5.42
N LEU A 3 -21.75 15.21 -4.94
CA LEU A 3 -20.31 15.30 -4.80
C LEU A 3 -19.71 15.36 -6.23
N LYS A 4 -19.20 16.52 -6.64
CA LYS A 4 -18.40 16.65 -7.86
C LYS A 4 -17.10 15.90 -7.60
N ILE A 5 -16.96 14.70 -8.14
CA ILE A 5 -15.68 13.98 -8.17
C ILE A 5 -14.81 14.71 -9.20
N TYR A 6 -13.91 15.57 -8.73
CA TYR A 6 -12.79 16.00 -9.54
C TYR A 6 -11.84 14.80 -9.60
N SER A 7 -11.77 14.19 -10.77
CA SER A 7 -11.01 12.97 -11.02
C SER A 7 -9.76 13.29 -11.83
N CYS A 8 -8.58 13.03 -11.27
CA CYS A 8 -7.39 12.87 -12.09
C CYS A 8 -7.38 11.42 -12.59
N GLY A 9 -7.63 11.24 -13.89
CA GLY A 9 -7.35 9.97 -14.56
C GLY A 9 -5.84 9.86 -14.83
N ILE A 10 -5.27 8.68 -14.59
CA ILE A 10 -3.90 8.38 -14.99
C ILE A 10 -3.95 7.70 -16.35
N GLU A 11 -3.27 8.25 -17.36
CA GLU A 11 -3.22 7.69 -18.73
C GLU A 11 -2.20 6.54 -18.89
N ARG A 12 -1.63 6.07 -17.78
CA ARG A 12 -0.61 5.03 -17.76
C ARG A 12 -1.20 3.63 -17.93
N THR A 13 -0.51 2.80 -18.71
CA THR A 13 -0.84 1.38 -18.85
C THR A 13 -0.94 0.69 -17.49
N GLY A 14 -2.01 -0.07 -17.27
CA GLY A 14 -2.30 -0.74 -16.00
C GLY A 14 -3.10 0.10 -14.99
N PHE A 15 -3.52 1.32 -15.35
CA PHE A 15 -4.36 2.21 -14.54
C PHE A 15 -5.59 2.73 -15.30
N GLU A 16 -5.93 2.15 -16.45
CA GLU A 16 -7.00 2.60 -17.35
C GLU A 16 -8.39 2.60 -16.68
N ASN A 17 -8.57 1.78 -15.63
CA ASN A 17 -9.80 1.64 -14.87
C ASN A 17 -9.69 2.23 -13.45
N VAL A 18 -8.71 3.09 -13.20
CA VAL A 18 -8.41 3.65 -11.88
C VAL A 18 -8.67 5.15 -11.88
N THR A 19 -9.54 5.59 -10.98
CA THR A 19 -9.85 7.01 -10.80
C THR A 19 -9.43 7.47 -9.42
N PHE A 20 -8.65 8.56 -9.36
CA PHE A 20 -8.18 9.15 -8.12
C PHE A 20 -9.10 10.28 -7.69
N THR A 21 -9.45 10.33 -6.40
CA THR A 21 -10.04 11.53 -5.78
C THR A 21 -8.96 12.60 -5.61
N ASP A 22 -9.34 13.85 -5.34
CA ASP A 22 -8.41 14.86 -4.80
C ASP A 22 -7.71 14.36 -3.52
N SER A 23 -6.53 14.93 -3.23
CA SER A 23 -5.83 14.71 -1.97
C SER A 23 -6.59 15.31 -0.78
N SER A 24 -6.33 14.82 0.43
CA SER A 24 -6.79 15.46 1.65
C SER A 24 -6.20 16.88 1.78
N PRO A 25 -6.98 17.88 2.20
CA PRO A 25 -6.52 19.27 2.32
C PRO A 25 -5.52 19.47 3.45
N GLU A 26 -5.45 18.54 4.41
CA GLU A 26 -4.48 18.49 5.50
C GLU A 26 -3.89 17.07 5.68
N PHE A 27 -2.92 16.94 6.58
CA PHE A 27 -2.39 15.65 7.00
C PHE A 27 -3.36 15.02 7.99
N LEU A 28 -3.77 13.78 7.73
CA LEU A 28 -4.76 13.05 8.51
C LEU A 28 -4.10 11.95 9.33
N THR A 29 -4.71 11.62 10.46
CA THR A 29 -4.39 10.37 11.18
C THR A 29 -4.81 9.16 10.33
N TRP A 30 -4.30 7.96 10.64
CA TRP A 30 -4.68 6.75 9.90
C TRP A 30 -6.20 6.53 9.81
N ASN A 31 -6.91 6.63 10.94
CA ASN A 31 -8.36 6.41 10.96
C ASN A 31 -9.11 7.48 10.17
N ASP A 32 -8.68 8.75 10.25
CA ASP A 32 -9.28 9.84 9.48
C ASP A 32 -8.99 9.69 7.98
N ALA A 33 -7.82 9.16 7.60
CA ALA A 33 -7.47 8.87 6.22
C ALA A 33 -8.36 7.77 5.61
N VAL A 34 -8.60 6.69 6.36
CA VAL A 34 -9.53 5.62 5.95
C VAL A 34 -10.94 6.21 5.76
N LYS A 35 -11.43 6.97 6.74
CA LYS A 35 -12.73 7.63 6.68
C LYS A 35 -12.83 8.61 5.51
N PHE A 36 -11.78 9.38 5.23
CA PHE A 36 -11.73 10.34 4.13
C PHE A 36 -11.94 9.67 2.76
N ALA A 37 -11.35 8.49 2.56
CA ALA A 37 -11.55 7.70 1.33
C ALA A 37 -12.97 7.10 1.28
N ASP A 38 -13.48 6.61 2.41
CA ASP A 38 -14.82 6.03 2.52
C ASP A 38 -15.93 7.04 2.18
N GLU A 39 -15.84 8.27 2.69
CA GLU A 39 -16.78 9.36 2.41
C GLU A 39 -16.83 9.76 0.93
N ARG A 40 -15.83 9.34 0.15
CA ARG A 40 -15.74 9.55 -1.30
C ARG A 40 -16.10 8.31 -2.12
N ASN A 41 -16.70 7.29 -1.47
CA ASN A 41 -16.99 5.98 -2.07
C ASN A 41 -15.76 5.32 -2.70
N ALA A 42 -14.60 5.53 -2.09
CA ALA A 42 -13.30 5.06 -2.56
C ALA A 42 -12.61 4.17 -1.51
N ILE A 43 -11.42 3.68 -1.85
CA ILE A 43 -10.46 3.05 -0.93
C ILE A 43 -9.18 3.89 -0.89
N LEU A 44 -8.44 3.91 0.21
CA LEU A 44 -7.11 4.55 0.25
C LEU A 44 -6.23 4.00 -0.88
N GLN A 45 -5.50 4.84 -1.60
CA GLN A 45 -4.59 4.39 -2.68
C GLN A 45 -3.56 3.37 -2.19
N SER A 46 -3.10 2.47 -3.06
CA SER A 46 -1.92 1.63 -2.78
C SER A 46 -0.63 2.43 -2.98
N ALA A 47 0.49 1.92 -2.48
CA ALA A 47 1.80 2.51 -2.76
C ALA A 47 2.11 2.52 -4.27
N ARG A 48 1.78 1.44 -4.99
CA ARG A 48 1.92 1.37 -6.46
C ARG A 48 1.10 2.46 -7.17
N GLU A 49 -0.15 2.67 -6.76
CA GLU A 49 -1.01 3.73 -7.30
C GLU A 49 -0.49 5.13 -6.97
N GLY A 50 -0.07 5.37 -5.73
CA GLY A 50 0.49 6.65 -5.32
C GLY A 50 1.77 7.00 -6.08
N LEU A 51 2.61 6.00 -6.38
CA LEU A 51 3.80 6.18 -7.22
C LEU A 51 3.44 6.54 -8.66
N ALA A 52 2.47 5.84 -9.26
CA ALA A 52 2.01 6.16 -10.61
C ALA A 52 1.46 7.60 -10.66
N LEU A 53 0.66 7.98 -9.66
CA LEU A 53 0.12 9.33 -9.54
C LEU A 53 1.22 10.37 -9.39
N ARG A 54 2.26 10.12 -8.58
CA ARG A 54 3.39 11.04 -8.44
C ARG A 54 4.06 11.39 -9.75
N ILE A 55 4.20 10.40 -10.63
CA ILE A 55 4.83 10.59 -11.93
C ILE A 55 3.95 11.50 -12.82
N GLU A 56 2.65 11.21 -12.90
CA GLU A 56 1.72 11.97 -13.75
C GLU A 56 1.43 13.38 -13.19
N ALA A 57 1.13 13.48 -11.90
CA ALA A 57 0.82 14.74 -11.24
C ALA A 57 2.05 15.65 -11.10
N ASN A 58 3.27 15.09 -11.14
CA ASN A 58 4.53 15.82 -11.16
C ASN A 58 4.67 16.89 -10.04
N GLY A 59 4.12 16.60 -8.87
CA GLY A 59 4.12 17.47 -7.69
C GLY A 59 2.87 18.35 -7.50
N GLN A 60 1.90 18.28 -8.40
CA GLN A 60 0.58 18.89 -8.21
C GLN A 60 -0.27 18.09 -7.22
N ASP A 61 -1.31 18.74 -6.69
CA ASP A 61 -2.32 18.14 -5.79
C ASP A 61 -1.68 17.33 -4.65
N HIS A 62 -0.66 17.91 -4.01
CA HIS A 62 0.06 17.30 -2.89
C HIS A 62 0.69 15.93 -3.19
N ALA A 63 0.89 15.57 -4.45
CA ALA A 63 1.43 14.26 -4.81
C ALA A 63 2.84 14.02 -4.21
N SER A 64 3.61 15.10 -4.02
CA SER A 64 4.94 15.03 -3.40
C SER A 64 4.94 14.90 -1.88
N ASP A 65 3.82 15.15 -1.22
CA ASP A 65 3.74 15.05 0.24
C ASP A 65 3.77 13.56 0.65
N TYR A 66 4.08 13.29 1.93
CA TYR A 66 3.93 11.96 2.51
C TYR A 66 2.49 11.45 2.39
N GLN A 67 2.31 10.26 1.80
CA GLN A 67 0.99 9.66 1.59
C GLN A 67 0.81 8.40 2.45
N LEU A 68 -0.34 8.30 3.10
CA LEU A 68 -0.84 7.07 3.70
C LEU A 68 -1.39 6.18 2.59
N THR A 69 -1.05 4.89 2.62
CA THR A 69 -1.45 3.93 1.57
C THR A 69 -2.07 2.67 2.17
N ARG A 70 -2.95 2.01 1.41
CA ARG A 70 -3.54 0.72 1.78
C ARG A 70 -2.63 -0.49 1.57
N THR A 71 -1.38 -0.28 1.15
CA THR A 71 -0.44 -1.39 0.99
C THR A 71 -0.01 -1.86 2.37
N ALA A 72 -0.44 -3.07 2.74
CA ALA A 72 -0.06 -3.76 3.95
C ALA A 72 1.22 -4.55 3.74
N VAL A 73 1.98 -4.73 4.82
CA VAL A 73 3.08 -5.69 4.88
C VAL A 73 2.92 -6.58 6.12
N ALA A 74 3.00 -7.89 5.91
CA ALA A 74 3.13 -8.89 6.96
C ALA A 74 4.60 -9.31 7.06
N TYR A 75 5.22 -9.06 8.21
CA TYR A 75 6.55 -9.57 8.52
C TYR A 75 6.45 -10.90 9.25
N VAL A 76 7.07 -11.94 8.70
CA VAL A 76 6.98 -13.31 9.21
C VAL A 76 8.34 -13.96 9.34
N LYS A 77 8.47 -14.90 10.30
CA LYS A 77 9.60 -15.82 10.39
C LYS A 77 9.28 -17.16 9.73
N VAL A 78 10.13 -17.65 8.84
CA VAL A 78 10.01 -18.97 8.21
C VAL A 78 11.40 -19.62 8.22
N ASP A 79 11.52 -20.81 8.80
CA ASP A 79 12.78 -21.57 8.88
C ASP A 79 13.98 -20.75 9.36
N GLY A 80 13.75 -19.88 10.35
CA GLY A 80 14.78 -19.03 10.95
C GLY A 80 15.09 -17.74 10.19
N LYS A 81 14.51 -17.54 9.00
CA LYS A 81 14.66 -16.33 8.18
C LYS A 81 13.44 -15.43 8.26
N TRP A 82 13.63 -14.16 7.95
CA TRP A 82 12.60 -13.14 7.99
C TRP A 82 12.15 -12.76 6.59
N TYR A 83 10.85 -12.63 6.40
CA TYR A 83 10.24 -12.28 5.12
C TYR A 83 9.21 -11.17 5.30
N ALA A 84 9.09 -10.32 4.28
CA ALA A 84 8.06 -9.32 4.13
C ALA A 84 7.12 -9.74 3.00
N ALA A 85 5.84 -9.91 3.31
CA ALA A 85 4.79 -10.23 2.35
C ALA A 85 3.90 -9.01 2.14
N PHE A 86 3.81 -8.52 0.90
CA PHE A 86 3.06 -7.30 0.56
C PHE A 86 1.71 -7.60 -0.07
N ASP A 87 0.68 -6.89 0.38
CA ASP A 87 -0.68 -6.97 -0.16
C ASP A 87 -1.31 -5.58 -0.23
N ASP A 88 -2.07 -5.30 -1.27
CA ASP A 88 -2.78 -4.04 -1.46
C ASP A 88 -4.21 -4.25 -1.97
N SER A 89 -4.83 -5.34 -1.49
CA SER A 89 -6.19 -5.74 -1.86
C SER A 89 -7.15 -4.55 -1.88
N THR A 90 -7.91 -4.47 -2.97
CA THR A 90 -8.93 -3.44 -3.19
C THR A 90 -10.24 -3.75 -2.47
N ASN A 91 -10.39 -4.99 -1.97
CA ASN A 91 -11.50 -5.37 -1.11
C ASN A 91 -11.18 -4.95 0.34
N LYS A 92 -11.98 -4.03 0.88
CA LYS A 92 -11.76 -3.45 2.22
C LYS A 92 -11.80 -4.51 3.31
N GLU A 93 -12.69 -5.48 3.20
CA GLU A 93 -12.89 -6.55 4.17
C GLU A 93 -11.72 -7.54 4.19
N GLN A 94 -11.01 -7.69 3.07
CA GLN A 94 -9.82 -8.55 2.95
C GLN A 94 -8.51 -7.82 3.31
N ASN A 95 -8.48 -6.50 3.18
CA ASN A 95 -7.32 -5.69 3.49
C ASN A 95 -7.28 -5.37 5.00
N ILE A 96 -6.42 -6.07 5.74
CA ILE A 96 -6.42 -6.03 7.21
C ILE A 96 -6.24 -4.63 7.80
N ILE A 97 -5.39 -3.81 7.17
CA ILE A 97 -5.05 -2.49 7.70
C ILE A 97 -6.20 -1.49 7.49
N LEU A 98 -7.13 -1.81 6.58
CA LEU A 98 -8.41 -1.11 6.42
C LEU A 98 -9.50 -1.72 7.31
N ALA A 99 -9.69 -3.04 7.24
CA ALA A 99 -10.74 -3.77 7.97
C ALA A 99 -10.63 -3.62 9.50
N ARG A 100 -9.39 -3.53 10.01
CA ARG A 100 -9.05 -3.44 11.44
C ARG A 100 -8.21 -2.18 11.73
N SER A 101 -8.47 -1.09 10.99
CA SER A 101 -7.72 0.17 11.07
C SER A 101 -7.55 0.70 12.50
N GLN A 102 -8.63 0.72 13.28
CA GLN A 102 -8.60 1.20 14.67
C GLN A 102 -7.78 0.29 15.59
N GLU A 103 -7.82 -1.02 15.36
CA GLU A 103 -7.04 -1.99 16.15
C GLU A 103 -5.55 -1.81 15.89
N GLY A 104 -5.14 -1.74 14.61
CA GLY A 104 -3.75 -1.49 14.23
C GLY A 104 -3.23 -0.17 14.79
N TYR A 105 -4.02 0.91 14.67
CA TYR A 105 -3.72 2.21 15.28
C TYR A 105 -3.46 2.10 16.78
N ASN A 106 -4.36 1.44 17.52
CA ASN A 106 -4.24 1.30 18.96
C ASN A 106 -2.99 0.48 19.34
N ALA A 107 -2.72 -0.61 18.61
CA ALA A 107 -1.60 -1.51 18.87
C ALA A 107 -0.24 -0.81 18.71
N HIS A 108 -0.05 -0.03 17.63
CA HIS A 108 1.18 0.75 17.45
C HIS A 108 1.29 1.90 18.44
N LYS A 109 0.18 2.60 18.74
CA LYS A 109 0.20 3.67 19.73
C LYS A 109 0.53 3.19 21.15
N SER A 110 0.10 1.98 21.53
CA SER A 110 0.31 1.46 22.89
C SER A 110 1.66 0.78 23.06
N ASN A 111 2.07 -0.06 22.09
CA ASN A 111 3.20 -0.98 22.25
C ASN A 111 4.17 -0.97 21.07
N ASN A 112 3.96 -0.09 20.07
CA ASN A 112 4.71 -0.06 18.83
C ASN A 112 4.78 -1.43 18.12
N LYS A 113 3.75 -2.26 18.25
CA LYS A 113 3.65 -3.54 17.53
C LYS A 113 2.22 -4.00 17.35
N TRP A 114 1.96 -4.68 16.24
CA TRP A 114 0.69 -5.35 15.98
C TRP A 114 0.97 -6.78 15.51
N LEU A 115 1.19 -7.64 16.51
CA LEU A 115 1.45 -9.06 16.31
C LEU A 115 0.12 -9.82 16.23
N LEU A 116 -0.07 -10.53 15.13
CA LEU A 116 -1.25 -11.36 14.90
C LEU A 116 -0.84 -12.81 14.59
N PRO A 117 -1.60 -13.83 15.04
CA PRO A 117 -1.32 -15.21 14.67
C PRO A 117 -1.33 -15.39 13.15
N LYS A 118 -0.44 -16.22 12.60
CA LYS A 118 -0.48 -16.55 11.15
C LYS A 118 -1.75 -17.29 10.74
N THR A 119 -2.44 -17.90 11.70
CA THR A 119 -3.74 -18.55 11.52
C THR A 119 -4.90 -17.55 11.46
N ASP A 120 -4.67 -16.27 11.77
CA ASP A 120 -5.65 -15.21 11.54
C ASP A 120 -5.99 -15.15 10.04
N ALA A 121 -7.28 -15.14 9.70
CA ALA A 121 -7.74 -15.26 8.32
C ALA A 121 -7.23 -14.13 7.42
N HIS A 122 -7.04 -12.92 7.96
CA HIS A 122 -6.49 -11.80 7.22
C HIS A 122 -5.00 -11.97 6.97
N VAL A 123 -4.24 -12.41 7.98
CA VAL A 123 -2.80 -12.68 7.84
C VAL A 123 -2.56 -13.80 6.85
N ALA A 124 -3.26 -14.93 6.98
CA ALA A 124 -3.19 -16.03 6.04
C ALA A 124 -3.56 -15.59 4.60
N GLY A 125 -4.58 -14.74 4.47
CA GLY A 125 -4.98 -14.17 3.18
C GLY A 125 -3.92 -13.27 2.55
N ILE A 126 -3.21 -12.46 3.35
CA ILE A 126 -2.07 -11.66 2.86
C ILE A 126 -0.96 -12.57 2.36
N LEU A 127 -0.59 -13.60 3.12
CA LEU A 127 0.47 -14.54 2.75
C LEU A 127 0.15 -15.27 1.45
N ASP A 128 -1.06 -15.80 1.30
CA ASP A 128 -1.53 -16.49 0.09
C ASP A 128 -1.52 -15.57 -1.15
N ARG A 129 -2.04 -14.34 -1.02
CA ARG A 129 -2.06 -13.38 -2.14
C ARG A 129 -0.66 -12.89 -2.50
N ALA A 130 0.19 -12.62 -1.50
CA ALA A 130 1.56 -12.20 -1.73
C ALA A 130 2.37 -13.31 -2.41
N GLU A 131 2.22 -14.56 -2.00
CA GLU A 131 2.87 -15.70 -2.64
C GLU A 131 2.45 -15.84 -4.11
N LYS A 132 1.15 -15.86 -4.38
CA LYS A 132 0.60 -15.94 -5.76
C LYS A 132 1.06 -14.79 -6.66
N ALA A 133 1.25 -13.60 -6.08
CA ALA A 133 1.71 -12.41 -6.79
C ALA A 133 3.25 -12.30 -6.86
N GLY A 134 4.01 -13.20 -6.22
CA GLY A 134 5.48 -13.11 -6.15
C GLY A 134 5.97 -11.89 -5.34
N ARG A 135 5.24 -11.49 -4.30
CA ARG A 135 5.49 -10.29 -3.48
C ARG A 135 5.95 -10.63 -2.06
N ILE A 136 6.65 -11.75 -1.91
CA ILE A 136 7.33 -12.14 -0.66
C ILE A 136 8.83 -11.98 -0.89
N VAL A 137 9.48 -11.20 -0.03
CA VAL A 137 10.91 -10.90 -0.13
C VAL A 137 11.61 -11.17 1.19
N GLU A 138 12.87 -11.62 1.13
CA GLU A 138 13.69 -11.81 2.32
C GLU A 138 14.07 -10.45 2.92
N VAL A 139 13.90 -10.32 4.23
CA VAL A 139 14.26 -9.12 4.97
C VAL A 139 15.75 -9.17 5.31
N LYS A 140 16.49 -8.17 4.82
CA LYS A 140 17.94 -8.05 4.98
C LYS A 140 18.29 -6.78 5.75
N GLU A 141 18.95 -5.84 5.09
CA GLU A 141 19.34 -4.55 5.66
C GLU A 141 18.33 -3.45 5.33
N SER A 142 18.31 -2.40 6.16
CA SER A 142 17.43 -1.25 6.00
C SER A 142 18.02 -0.03 6.74
N PRO A 143 17.91 1.20 6.19
CA PRO A 143 17.38 1.50 4.86
C PRO A 143 18.31 1.05 3.74
N LEU A 144 17.72 0.71 2.59
CA LEU A 144 18.46 0.53 1.35
C LEU A 144 18.49 1.86 0.59
N GLU A 145 19.68 2.45 0.46
CA GLU A 145 19.95 3.58 -0.42
C GLU A 145 20.44 3.06 -1.77
N LEU A 146 19.68 3.33 -2.83
CA LEU A 146 19.92 2.73 -4.15
C LEU A 146 19.91 3.80 -5.23
N ALA A 147 20.82 3.67 -6.19
CA ALA A 147 20.92 4.60 -7.30
C ALA A 147 19.66 4.58 -8.17
N THR A 148 19.14 5.76 -8.50
CA THR A 148 17.97 5.96 -9.40
C THR A 148 18.39 6.03 -10.87
N LYS A 149 19.67 6.32 -11.13
CA LYS A 149 20.23 6.32 -12.47
C LYS A 149 20.33 4.89 -12.99
N GLN A 150 19.93 4.70 -14.24
CA GLN A 150 20.08 3.42 -14.94
C GLN A 150 21.54 3.02 -15.10
N THR A 151 21.81 1.73 -14.87
CA THR A 151 23.06 1.07 -15.22
C THR A 151 22.72 -0.04 -16.21
N GLY A 152 22.87 0.23 -17.52
CA GLY A 152 22.29 -0.62 -18.56
C GLY A 152 20.82 -0.28 -18.77
N GLU A 153 19.93 -1.28 -18.72
CA GLU A 153 18.50 -1.11 -19.06
C GLU A 153 17.63 -0.65 -17.89
N LYS A 154 18.06 -0.86 -16.64
CA LYS A 154 17.28 -0.52 -15.43
C LYS A 154 18.18 0.05 -14.33
N SER A 155 17.56 0.72 -13.37
CA SER A 155 18.23 1.29 -12.20
C SER A 155 18.34 0.29 -11.04
N PRO A 156 19.39 0.37 -10.20
CA PRO A 156 19.45 -0.42 -8.97
C PRO A 156 18.24 -0.23 -8.04
N PHE A 157 17.72 1.01 -7.95
CA PHE A 157 16.50 1.30 -7.19
C PHE A 157 15.27 0.63 -7.80
N GLY A 158 15.07 0.75 -9.11
CA GLY A 158 13.96 0.13 -9.81
C GLY A 158 14.00 -1.39 -9.80
N GLN A 159 15.18 -2.02 -9.81
CA GLN A 159 15.34 -3.48 -9.82
C GLN A 159 15.31 -4.14 -8.43
N ASN A 160 15.34 -3.34 -7.35
CA ASN A 160 15.37 -3.89 -6.00
C ASN A 160 14.13 -4.75 -5.70
N GLU A 161 14.34 -5.89 -5.05
CA GLU A 161 13.29 -6.88 -4.78
C GLU A 161 12.13 -6.30 -3.96
N VAL A 162 12.43 -5.48 -2.94
CA VAL A 162 11.40 -4.84 -2.11
C VAL A 162 10.65 -3.78 -2.91
N MET A 163 11.36 -2.96 -3.69
CA MET A 163 10.74 -1.97 -4.56
C MET A 163 9.82 -2.63 -5.59
N GLN A 164 10.25 -3.74 -6.20
CA GLN A 164 9.45 -4.53 -7.14
C GLN A 164 8.24 -5.17 -6.45
N ALA A 165 8.40 -5.71 -5.25
CA ALA A 165 7.28 -6.28 -4.50
C ALA A 165 6.23 -5.22 -4.10
N ILE A 166 6.62 -3.96 -3.90
CA ILE A 166 5.66 -2.89 -3.58
C ILE A 166 5.06 -2.26 -4.84
N ALA A 167 5.89 -1.90 -5.82
CA ALA A 167 5.53 -1.03 -6.94
C ALA A 167 5.37 -1.76 -8.28
N GLY A 168 5.92 -2.96 -8.41
CA GLY A 168 5.87 -3.76 -9.64
C GLY A 168 6.40 -3.00 -10.87
N ASP A 169 5.58 -2.97 -11.90
CA ASP A 169 5.81 -2.27 -13.17
C ASP A 169 6.06 -0.75 -13.04
N VAL A 170 5.62 -0.13 -11.94
CA VAL A 170 5.82 1.31 -11.70
C VAL A 170 7.22 1.61 -11.13
N ALA A 171 7.96 0.61 -10.65
CA ALA A 171 9.23 0.81 -9.97
C ALA A 171 10.28 1.55 -10.81
N GLU A 172 10.56 1.07 -12.02
CA GLU A 172 11.56 1.66 -12.91
C GLU A 172 11.13 3.04 -13.45
N PRO A 173 9.88 3.23 -13.92
CA PRO A 173 9.40 4.57 -14.25
C PRO A 173 9.51 5.57 -13.09
N TYR A 174 9.29 5.13 -11.85
CA TYR A 174 9.47 5.99 -10.69
C TYR A 174 10.94 6.33 -10.42
N ALA A 175 11.84 5.36 -10.57
CA ALA A 175 13.29 5.61 -10.50
C ALA A 175 13.73 6.68 -11.51
N HIS A 176 13.25 6.57 -12.76
CA HIS A 176 13.52 7.55 -13.81
C HIS A 176 12.96 8.93 -13.46
N PHE A 177 11.72 9.00 -12.94
CA PHE A 177 11.11 10.24 -12.46
C PHE A 177 11.95 10.90 -11.35
N LEU A 178 12.41 10.14 -10.36
CA LEU A 178 13.29 10.66 -9.29
C LEU A 178 14.62 11.19 -9.85
N ASN A 179 15.25 10.45 -10.75
CA ASN A 179 16.49 10.87 -11.40
C ASN A 179 16.30 12.18 -12.19
N ASN A 180 15.20 12.32 -12.93
CA ASN A 180 14.88 13.55 -13.67
C ASN A 180 14.60 14.75 -12.75
N LYS A 181 14.14 14.50 -11.53
CA LYS A 181 14.00 15.50 -10.45
C LYS A 181 15.32 15.82 -9.73
N GLY A 182 16.43 15.18 -10.14
CA GLY A 182 17.77 15.43 -9.57
C GLY A 182 18.11 14.55 -8.35
N TYR A 183 17.25 13.62 -7.96
CA TYR A 183 17.54 12.67 -6.89
C TYR A 183 18.41 11.54 -7.43
N LYS A 184 19.66 11.46 -6.95
CA LYS A 184 20.62 10.43 -7.36
C LYS A 184 20.30 9.06 -6.78
N ASN A 185 19.66 9.03 -5.61
CA ASN A 185 19.31 7.83 -4.87
C ASN A 185 17.84 7.87 -4.45
N GLY A 186 17.24 6.70 -4.38
CA GLY A 186 15.95 6.43 -3.73
C GLY A 186 16.17 5.53 -2.53
N PHE A 187 15.22 5.55 -1.59
CA PHE A 187 15.35 4.85 -0.32
C PHE A 187 14.18 3.89 -0.11
N VAL A 188 14.50 2.65 0.27
CA VAL A 188 13.51 1.65 0.67
C VAL A 188 13.77 1.27 2.13
N TYR A 189 12.79 1.54 2.99
CA TYR A 189 12.84 1.23 4.42
C TYR A 189 11.97 0.02 4.69
N THR A 190 12.56 -1.02 5.28
CA THR A 190 11.86 -2.16 5.89
C THR A 190 12.23 -2.26 7.37
N LEU A 191 11.54 -3.10 8.14
CA LEU A 191 12.07 -3.54 9.44
C LEU A 191 13.31 -4.41 9.21
N THR A 192 14.28 -4.37 10.11
CA THR A 192 15.46 -5.27 10.07
C THR A 192 15.16 -6.58 10.82
N PRO A 193 15.95 -7.65 10.59
CA PRO A 193 15.89 -8.88 11.39
C PRO A 193 15.96 -8.63 12.89
N GLU A 194 16.84 -7.72 13.31
CA GLU A 194 17.01 -7.34 14.72
C GLU A 194 15.73 -6.68 15.27
N SER A 195 15.14 -5.72 14.53
CA SER A 195 13.90 -5.10 14.94
C SER A 195 12.74 -6.10 15.03
N LEU A 196 12.66 -7.06 14.10
CA LEU A 196 11.62 -8.09 14.11
C LEU A 196 11.76 -9.05 15.31
N GLU A 197 13.00 -9.37 15.69
CA GLU A 197 13.28 -10.12 16.91
C GLU A 197 12.89 -9.35 18.17
N GLN A 198 13.24 -8.06 18.26
CA GLN A 198 12.87 -7.18 19.39
C GLN A 198 11.35 -7.01 19.53
N LEU A 199 10.62 -6.94 18.42
CA LEU A 199 9.16 -6.87 18.42
C LEU A 199 8.53 -8.17 18.94
N GLY A 200 9.25 -9.30 18.85
CA GLY A 200 8.80 -10.61 19.28
C GLY A 200 8.06 -11.38 18.17
N VAL A 201 8.45 -11.16 16.92
CA VAL A 201 7.91 -11.97 15.82
C VAL A 201 8.45 -13.39 15.93
N THR A 202 7.60 -14.39 15.77
CA THR A 202 7.95 -15.81 15.89
C THR A 202 7.51 -16.59 14.65
N ASN A 203 7.67 -17.92 14.67
CA ASN A 203 7.16 -18.77 13.59
C ASN A 203 5.62 -18.80 13.54
N ASP A 204 4.93 -18.40 14.61
CA ASP A 204 3.48 -18.56 14.76
C ASP A 204 2.71 -17.25 14.54
N ASN A 205 3.40 -16.11 14.47
CA ASN A 205 2.79 -14.80 14.32
C ASN A 205 3.41 -13.99 13.17
N ALA A 206 2.77 -12.87 12.85
CA ALA A 206 3.22 -11.87 11.91
C ALA A 206 3.13 -10.49 12.55
N GLU A 207 4.11 -9.62 12.28
CA GLU A 207 3.98 -8.19 12.56
C GLU A 207 3.36 -7.49 11.36
N MET A 208 2.29 -6.74 11.62
CA MET A 208 1.57 -6.00 10.58
C MET A 208 1.97 -4.53 10.56
N ARG A 209 2.33 -4.00 9.40
CA ARG A 209 2.62 -2.57 9.17
C ARG A 209 1.94 -2.07 7.89
N ALA A 210 1.88 -0.75 7.74
CA ALA A 210 1.58 -0.12 6.46
C ALA A 210 2.87 0.19 5.69
N VAL A 211 2.73 0.30 4.37
CA VAL A 211 3.71 0.98 3.53
C VAL A 211 3.27 2.43 3.38
N GLY A 212 4.11 3.39 3.81
CA GLY A 212 3.92 4.80 3.45
C GLY A 212 4.80 5.22 2.30
N LEU A 213 4.38 6.29 1.64
CA LEU A 213 5.01 6.79 0.43
C LEU A 213 5.57 8.21 0.67
N GLY A 214 6.89 8.35 0.66
CA GLY A 214 7.64 9.55 1.07
C GLY A 214 8.22 9.44 2.49
N VAL A 215 9.09 10.39 2.85
CA VAL A 215 9.65 10.58 4.20
C VAL A 215 9.74 12.07 4.47
N SER A 216 8.97 12.60 5.43
CA SER A 216 8.91 14.05 5.69
C SER A 216 8.60 14.83 4.38
N ASP A 217 9.48 15.76 3.98
CA ASP A 217 9.36 16.58 2.77
C ASP A 217 9.97 15.91 1.52
N TYR A 218 10.34 14.63 1.60
CA TYR A 218 11.05 13.93 0.54
C TYR A 218 10.19 12.86 -0.15
N ILE A 219 10.13 12.94 -1.48
CA ILE A 219 9.40 11.99 -2.33
C ILE A 219 10.11 10.64 -2.50
N TYR A 220 11.42 10.58 -2.32
CA TYR A 220 12.24 9.45 -2.76
C TYR A 220 12.18 8.19 -1.88
N GLY A 221 11.41 8.21 -0.78
CA GLY A 221 11.33 7.12 0.18
C GLY A 221 10.08 6.24 0.01
N LEU A 222 10.24 4.93 0.13
CA LEU A 222 9.15 3.98 0.43
C LEU A 222 9.39 3.37 1.80
N VAL A 223 8.40 3.44 2.69
CA VAL A 223 8.56 3.03 4.09
C VAL A 223 7.61 1.91 4.43
N ALA A 224 8.09 0.66 4.29
CA ALA A 224 7.41 -0.56 4.71
C ALA A 224 7.57 -0.85 6.22
N GLY A 225 8.01 0.11 7.02
CA GLY A 225 8.06 0.00 8.48
C GLY A 225 7.00 0.85 9.18
N ASN A 226 6.08 1.46 8.44
CA ASN A 226 5.25 2.52 8.99
C ASN A 226 4.25 2.00 10.01
N GLN A 227 4.25 2.72 11.12
CA GLN A 227 3.29 2.60 12.19
C GLN A 227 2.00 3.31 11.77
N PHE A 228 0.85 2.79 12.21
CA PHE A 228 -0.44 3.44 11.93
C PHE A 228 -0.64 4.76 12.70
N ASP A 229 0.35 5.26 13.43
CA ASP A 229 0.25 6.49 14.24
C ASP A 229 0.85 7.74 13.58
N TYR A 230 1.45 7.62 12.39
CA TYR A 230 1.91 8.76 11.61
C TYR A 230 0.77 9.45 10.86
N ASN A 231 0.86 10.78 10.76
CA ASN A 231 -0.05 11.57 9.94
C ASN A 231 0.47 11.69 8.51
N GLY A 232 -0.43 11.73 7.53
CA GLY A 232 -0.06 11.95 6.13
C GLY A 232 -1.25 12.34 5.28
N ARG A 233 -0.98 12.67 4.01
CA ARG A 233 -2.04 12.89 3.03
C ARG A 233 -2.78 11.59 2.75
N ALA A 234 -4.08 11.71 2.53
CA ALA A 234 -4.94 10.61 2.13
C ALA A 234 -5.49 10.88 0.74
N ARG A 235 -5.58 9.81 -0.05
CA ARG A 235 -6.22 9.87 -1.36
C ARG A 235 -7.04 8.61 -1.60
N GLY A 236 -8.27 8.81 -2.06
CA GLY A 236 -9.16 7.73 -2.47
C GLY A 236 -8.90 7.31 -3.91
N VAL A 237 -9.08 6.02 -4.16
CA VAL A 237 -9.08 5.40 -5.48
C VAL A 237 -10.36 4.63 -5.71
N VAL A 238 -10.97 4.82 -6.87
CA VAL A 238 -12.14 4.08 -7.36
C VAL A 238 -11.72 3.21 -8.54
N HIS A 239 -11.96 1.91 -8.44
CA HIS A 239 -11.68 0.95 -9.50
C HIS A 239 -12.95 0.71 -10.33
N VAL A 240 -13.00 1.30 -11.52
CA VAL A 240 -14.13 1.23 -12.45
C VAL A 240 -14.16 -0.16 -13.10
N GLY A 241 -14.80 -1.12 -12.42
CA GLY A 241 -14.93 -2.52 -12.87
C GLY A 241 -15.00 -3.52 -11.72
N ALA A 242 -14.37 -3.21 -10.58
CA ALA A 242 -14.43 -4.05 -9.38
C ALA A 242 -15.82 -3.99 -8.68
N GLN A 243 -16.60 -2.93 -8.94
CA GLN A 243 -17.96 -2.78 -8.40
C GLN A 243 -19.02 -3.68 -9.07
N LYS A 244 -18.70 -4.40 -10.16
CA LYS A 244 -19.68 -5.30 -10.79
C LYS A 244 -19.96 -6.58 -10.01
N ASN A 245 -19.19 -6.90 -8.96
CA ASN A 245 -19.37 -8.12 -8.17
C ASN A 245 -19.86 -7.90 -6.73
N SER A 246 -20.24 -6.68 -6.33
CA SER A 246 -20.71 -6.41 -4.95
C SER A 246 -22.18 -6.00 -4.82
N SER A 247 -22.97 -6.04 -5.90
CA SER A 247 -24.44 -6.04 -5.77
C SER A 247 -24.97 -7.47 -5.85
N GLY A 248 -24.96 -8.14 -4.69
CA GLY A 248 -25.82 -9.27 -4.46
C GLY A 248 -27.29 -8.83 -4.50
N ASN A 249 -27.85 -8.74 -5.71
CA ASN A 249 -29.28 -8.93 -5.89
C ASN A 249 -29.50 -10.40 -6.23
N LYS A 250 -29.88 -11.17 -5.21
CA LYS A 250 -30.74 -12.33 -5.42
C LYS A 250 -32.03 -11.81 -6.05
N GLU A 251 -32.11 -11.83 -7.38
CA GLU A 251 -33.42 -11.95 -8.01
C GLU A 251 -33.87 -13.40 -7.83
N VAL A 252 -34.61 -13.61 -6.74
CA VAL A 252 -35.56 -14.72 -6.64
C VAL A 252 -36.67 -14.39 -7.63
N ILE A 253 -36.61 -15.00 -8.82
CA ILE A 253 -37.79 -15.14 -9.68
C ILE A 253 -38.37 -16.53 -9.40
N GLU A 254 -39.30 -16.58 -8.46
CA GLU A 254 -40.27 -17.67 -8.34
C GLU A 254 -41.63 -17.18 -8.85
N PHE A 255 -42.42 -18.14 -9.33
CA PHE A 255 -43.75 -18.08 -9.97
C PHE A 255 -43.71 -17.74 -11.47
N LEU A 256 -44.13 -18.63 -12.37
CA LEU A 256 -45.42 -19.32 -12.33
C LEU A 256 -45.34 -20.79 -12.78
N SER A 257 -45.94 -21.65 -11.97
CA SER A 257 -46.54 -22.89 -12.45
C SER A 257 -48.03 -22.65 -12.71
N LYS A 258 -48.44 -23.00 -13.94
CA LYS A 258 -49.75 -23.55 -14.34
C LYS A 258 -50.94 -22.59 -14.46
N PRO A 259 -51.99 -22.91 -15.25
CA PRO A 259 -52.51 -24.25 -15.64
C PRO A 259 -51.67 -25.03 -16.65
#